data_AF-A0A5J4RH26-F1
#
_entry.id   AF-A0A5J4RH26-F1
#
_cell.length_a   1.000
_cell.length_b   1.000
_cell.length_c   1.000
_cell.angle_alpha   90.00
_cell.angle_beta   90.00
_cell.angle_gamma   90.00
#
_symmetry.space_group_name_H-M   'P 1'
#
loop_
_entity.id
_entity.type
_entity.pdbx_description
1 polymer ?
#
loop_
_entity_poly.entity_id
_entity_poly.type
_entity_poly.pdbx_seq_one_letter_code
_entity_poly.pdbx_strand_id
1 'polypeptide(L)'
;FGISALGAMQVSVPTIISKQSGCTEILEKCIKIDYWDVHAMADAIYSICTYPSMYEYLKDEGKKEVDKITWENVGYKVRGIYERILGGN
;
A
#
# COMPACT_ATOMS: atom_id res chain seq x y z
N PHE A 1 -3.69 -9.60 -6.21
CA PHE A 1 -4.61 -8.50 -5.81
C PHE A 1 -4.00 -7.76 -4.64
N GLY A 2 -4.36 -6.49 -4.39
CA GLY A 2 -3.74 -5.77 -3.27
C GLY A 2 -4.63 -4.79 -2.49
N ILE A 3 -5.91 -4.66 -2.80
CA ILE A 3 -6.82 -3.84 -1.98
C ILE A 3 -6.90 -4.33 -0.52
N SER A 4 -6.72 -5.64 -0.30
CA SER A 4 -6.60 -6.23 1.03
C SER A 4 -5.38 -5.70 1.80
N ALA A 5 -4.27 -5.41 1.13
CA ALA A 5 -3.10 -4.81 1.76
C ALA A 5 -3.38 -3.36 2.19
N LEU A 6 -4.11 -2.59 1.37
CA LEU A 6 -4.56 -1.25 1.74
C LEU A 6 -5.45 -1.30 2.99
N GLY A 7 -6.42 -2.22 3.03
CA GLY A 7 -7.31 -2.38 4.18
C GLY A 7 -6.55 -2.75 5.47
N ALA A 8 -5.55 -3.64 5.38
CA ALA A 8 -4.72 -3.99 6.53
C ALA A 8 -3.90 -2.78 7.04
N MET A 9 -3.30 -2.00 6.14
CA MET A 9 -2.55 -0.79 6.51
C MET A 9 -3.45 0.28 7.15
N GLN A 10 -4.70 0.42 6.70
CA GLN A 10 -5.66 1.36 7.31
C GLN A 10 -5.96 1.05 8.77
N VAL A 11 -5.95 -0.22 9.15
CA VAL A 11 -6.17 -0.69 10.53
C VAL A 11 -4.87 -0.90 11.31
N SER A 12 -3.79 -0.22 10.89
CA SER A 12 -2.49 -0.24 11.58
C SER A 12 -1.88 -1.65 11.64
N VAL A 13 -1.92 -2.39 10.53
CA VAL A 13 -1.25 -3.69 10.40
C VAL A 13 -0.15 -3.59 9.34
N PRO A 14 1.12 -3.86 9.68
CA PRO A 14 2.20 -3.98 8.71
C PRO A 14 1.89 -5.02 7.63
N THR A 15 2.26 -4.74 6.38
CA THR A 15 1.96 -5.62 5.24
C THR A 15 3.22 -6.03 4.49
N ILE A 16 3.17 -7.28 4.02
CA ILE A 16 4.12 -7.84 3.06
C ILE A 16 3.33 -8.11 1.78
N ILE A 17 3.82 -7.61 0.66
CA ILE A 17 3.19 -7.80 -0.65
C ILE A 17 4.18 -8.39 -1.65
N SER A 18 3.64 -9.16 -2.59
CA SER A 18 4.37 -9.59 -3.77
C SER A 18 4.64 -8.40 -4.70
N LYS A 19 5.81 -8.37 -5.34
CA LYS A 19 6.15 -7.37 -6.38
C LYS A 19 5.18 -7.37 -7.57
N GLN A 20 4.45 -8.46 -7.78
CA GLN A 20 3.44 -8.65 -8.83
C GLN A 20 2.05 -8.22 -8.35
N SER A 21 1.91 -7.73 -7.11
CA SER A 21 0.68 -7.13 -6.63
C SER A 21 0.39 -5.84 -7.39
N GLY A 22 -0.86 -5.64 -7.83
CA GLY A 22 -1.28 -4.39 -8.45
C GLY A 22 -1.17 -3.17 -7.54
N CYS A 23 -0.95 -3.34 -6.24
CA CYS A 23 -0.75 -2.22 -5.31
C CYS A 23 0.72 -1.87 -5.11
N THR A 24 1.64 -2.61 -5.73
CA THR A 24 3.08 -2.36 -5.66
C THR A 24 3.45 -0.98 -6.21
N GLU A 25 2.68 -0.46 -7.16
CA GLU A 25 2.91 0.85 -7.79
C GLU A 25 2.46 2.02 -6.91
N ILE A 26 1.54 1.82 -5.97
CA ILE A 26 0.96 2.88 -5.14
C ILE A 26 1.39 2.84 -3.67
N LEU A 27 2.00 1.72 -3.21
CA LEU A 27 2.44 1.56 -1.83
C LEU A 27 3.96 1.56 -1.73
N GLU A 28 4.54 2.37 -0.86
CA GLU A 28 5.97 2.42 -0.54
C GLU A 28 6.26 1.91 0.87
N LYS A 29 5.34 2.10 1.82
CA LYS A 29 5.52 1.79 3.25
C LYS A 29 5.07 0.37 3.58
N CYS A 30 5.47 -0.59 2.76
CA CYS A 30 5.26 -2.02 2.93
C CYS A 30 6.48 -2.81 2.44
N ILE A 31 6.63 -4.06 2.88
CA ILE A 31 7.71 -4.91 2.39
C ILE A 31 7.30 -5.53 1.06
N LYS A 32 8.13 -5.37 0.03
CA LYS A 32 7.91 -5.89 -1.32
C LYS A 32 8.86 -7.03 -1.62
N ILE A 33 8.33 -8.22 -1.89
CA ILE A 33 9.13 -9.45 -2.06
C ILE A 33 8.75 -10.14 -3.36
N ASP A 34 9.70 -10.87 -3.96
CA ASP A 34 9.34 -11.83 -5.01
C ASP A 34 8.61 -13.01 -4.36
N TYR A 35 7.46 -13.41 -4.91
CA TYR A 35 6.68 -14.49 -4.32
C TYR A 35 7.37 -15.86 -4.40
N TRP A 36 8.36 -16.02 -5.30
CA TRP A 36 9.18 -17.23 -5.37
C TRP A 36 10.30 -17.26 -4.32
N ASP A 37 10.64 -16.11 -3.73
CA ASP A 37 11.70 -16.03 -2.72
C ASP A 37 11.14 -16.29 -1.31
N VAL A 38 11.00 -17.58 -1.00
CA VAL A 38 10.47 -18.04 0.29
C VAL A 38 11.38 -17.67 1.47
N HIS A 39 12.69 -17.51 1.25
CA HIS A 39 13.63 -17.13 2.29
C HIS A 39 13.45 -15.66 2.65
N ALA A 40 13.39 -14.77 1.66
CA ALA A 40 13.11 -13.35 1.90
C ALA A 40 11.74 -13.15 2.56
N MET A 41 10.73 -13.94 2.19
CA MET A 41 9.41 -13.88 2.83
C MET A 41 9.46 -14.33 4.30
N ALA A 42 10.16 -15.43 4.61
CA ALA A 42 10.34 -15.87 5.98
C ALA A 42 11.11 -14.85 6.82
N ASP A 43 12.19 -14.27 6.27
CA ASP A 43 13.00 -13.25 6.94
C ASP A 43 12.20 -11.98 7.21
N ALA A 44 11.34 -11.57 6.27
CA ALA A 44 10.45 -10.42 6.46
C ALA A 44 9.43 -10.65 7.57
N ILE A 45 8.79 -11.82 7.61
CA ILE A 45 7.86 -12.20 8.69
C ILE A 45 8.60 -12.21 10.02
N TYR A 46 9.75 -12.88 10.08
CA TYR A 46 10.58 -12.95 11.28
C TYR A 46 11.01 -11.57 11.77
N SER A 47 11.43 -10.69 10.85
CA SER A 47 11.87 -9.34 11.18
C SER A 47 10.75 -8.49 11.76
N ILE A 48 9.53 -8.56 11.21
CA ILE A 48 8.37 -7.84 11.75
C ILE A 48 8.05 -8.34 13.16
N CYS A 49 8.12 -9.66 13.41
CA CYS A 49 7.82 -10.23 14.72
C CYS A 49 8.91 -9.98 15.76
N THR A 50 10.18 -9.89 15.34
CA THR A 50 11.34 -9.86 16.25
C THR A 50 11.84 -8.45 16.54
N TYR A 51 11.66 -7.50 15.62
CA TYR A 51 12.14 -6.13 15.75
C TYR A 51 10.97 -5.14 15.93
N PRO A 52 10.67 -4.72 17.18
CA PRO A 52 9.55 -3.81 17.45
C PRO A 52 9.63 -2.49 16.69
N SER A 53 10.84 -1.96 16.47
CA SER A 53 11.06 -0.74 15.69
C SER A 53 10.60 -0.87 14.24
N MET A 54 10.77 -2.05 13.63
CA MET A 54 10.33 -2.32 12.27
C MET A 54 8.81 -2.45 12.20
N TYR A 55 8.20 -3.12 13.18
CA TYR A 55 6.75 -3.19 13.32
C TYR A 55 6.13 -1.80 13.44
N GLU A 56 6.62 -0.99 14.39
CA GLU A 56 6.09 0.35 14.65
C GLU A 56 6.27 1.27 13.43
N TYR A 57 7.43 1.23 12.78
CA TYR A 57 7.67 2.00 11.55
C TYR A 57 6.69 1.65 10.44
N LEU A 58 6.56 0.35 10.11
CA LEU A 58 5.67 -0.10 9.04
C LEU A 58 4.20 0.14 9.37
N LYS A 59 3.83 0.05 10.64
CA LYS A 59 2.48 0.35 11.14
C LYS A 59 2.14 1.83 10.92
N ASP A 60 2.96 2.72 11.47
CA ASP A 60 2.65 4.15 11.52
C ASP A 60 2.80 4.80 10.14
N GLU A 61 3.90 4.52 9.44
CA GLU A 61 4.13 5.08 8.11
C GLU A 61 3.22 4.44 7.07
N GLY A 62 2.93 3.14 7.19
CA GLY A 62 1.95 2.45 6.34
C GLY A 62 0.56 3.04 6.46
N LYS A 63 0.11 3.30 7.68
CA LYS A 63 -1.18 3.96 7.90
C LYS A 63 -1.20 5.39 7.34
N LYS A 64 -0.16 6.20 7.61
CA LYS A 64 -0.04 7.56 7.07
C LYS A 64 -0.03 7.60 5.55
N GLU A 65 0.56 6.60 4.91
CA GLU A 65 0.55 6.47 3.44
C GLU A 65 -0.87 6.21 2.92
N VAL A 66 -1.55 5.18 3.42
CA VAL A 66 -2.86 4.79 2.89
C VAL A 66 -3.94 5.80 3.24
N ASP A 67 -3.84 6.49 4.39
CA ASP A 67 -4.79 7.55 4.77
C ASP A 67 -4.73 8.76 3.80
N LYS A 68 -3.63 8.93 3.02
CA LYS A 68 -3.54 9.97 1.96
C LYS A 68 -4.20 9.53 0.65
N ILE A 69 -4.47 8.24 0.47
CA ILE A 69 -5.14 7.70 -0.71
C ILE A 69 -6.65 7.80 -0.47
N THR A 70 -7.22 8.95 -0.84
CA THR A 70 -8.63 9.25 -0.60
C THR A 70 -9.48 9.10 -1.86
N TRP A 71 -10.74 8.69 -1.67
CA TRP A 71 -11.71 8.57 -2.76
C TRP A 71 -12.04 9.92 -3.38
N GLU A 72 -12.02 10.99 -2.59
CA GLU A 72 -12.24 12.36 -3.02
C GLU A 72 -11.18 12.76 -4.05
N ASN A 73 -9.90 12.51 -3.77
CA ASN A 73 -8.81 12.83 -4.68
C ASN A 73 -8.92 12.08 -6.00
N VAL A 74 -9.31 10.80 -5.96
CA VAL A 74 -9.56 9.99 -7.16
C VAL A 74 -10.79 10.50 -7.91
N GLY A 75 -11.87 10.83 -7.21
CA GLY A 75 -13.10 11.36 -7.78
C GLY A 75 -12.88 12.68 -8.51
N TYR A 76 -12.12 13.61 -7.93
CA TYR A 76 -11.76 14.87 -8.59
C TYR A 76 -10.95 14.64 -9.87
N LYS A 77 -10.00 13.69 -9.85
CA LYS A 77 -9.23 13.32 -11.07
C LYS A 77 -10.14 12.78 -12.16
N VAL A 78 -11.01 11.84 -11.82
CA VAL A 78 -11.94 11.24 -12.78
C VAL A 78 -12.89 12.30 -13.34
N ARG A 79 -13.48 13.15 -12.47
CA ARG A 79 -14.35 14.26 -12.90
C ARG A 79 -13.63 15.22 -13.85
N GLY A 80 -12.40 15.62 -13.54
CA GLY A 80 -11.62 16.51 -14.41
C GLY A 80 -11.35 15.91 -15.80
N ILE A 81 -11.20 14.59 -15.90
CA ILE A 81 -11.10 13.90 -17.20
C ILE A 81 -12.42 13.99 -17.97
N TYR A 82 -13.56 13.77 -17.29
CA TYR A 82 -14.89 13.92 -17.90
C TYR A 82 -15.12 15.36 -18.37
N GLU A 83 -14.85 16.36 -17.54
CA GLU A 83 -14.99 17.79 -17.87
C GLU A 83 -14.17 18.16 -19.11
N ARG A 84 -12.91 17.69 -19.18
CA ARG A 84 -12.02 17.90 -20.33
C ARG A 84 -12.56 17.29 -21.63
N ILE A 85 -13.14 16.08 -21.56
CA ILE A 85 -13.65 15.38 -22.75
C ILE A 85 -14.99 15.96 -23.21
N LEU A 86 -15.84 16.37 -22.27
CA LEU A 86 -17.18 16.89 -22.56
C LEU A 86 -17.20 18.38 -22.94
N GLY A 87 -16.03 19.03 -23.03
CA GLY A 87 -15.92 20.41 -23.51
C GLY A 87 -16.44 21.46 -22.52
N GLY A 88 -16.42 21.16 -21.21
CA GLY A 88 -16.64 22.18 -20.20
C GLY A 88 -15.44 23.13 -20.19
N ASN A 89 -15.60 24.29 -20.83
CA ASN A 89 -14.68 25.43 -20.98
C ASN A 89 -13.30 25.30 -20.32
#